data_AF-A0A3N9NTB5-F1
#
_entry.id   AF-A0A3N9NTB5-F1
#
_cell.length_a   1.000
_cell.length_b   1.000
_cell.length_c   1.000
_cell.angle_alpha   90.00
_cell.angle_beta   90.00
_cell.angle_gamma   90.00
#
_symmetry.space_group_name_H-M   'P 1'
#
loop_
_entity.id
_entity.type
_entity.pdbx_description
1 polymer ?
#
loop_
_entity_poly.entity_id
_entity_poly.type
_entity_poly.pdbx_seq_one_letter_code
_entity_poly.pdbx_strand_id
1 'polypeptide(L)'
;MMKKSNLFPLIALAGIILVCCLDFSCTSDDDLLAPYAGPSDMSSIKIEEGSYSPKVTWVGGFACVLGVNRGANAILDSSLVMLVYRENNLLRYPVSFGQTPSGAQDIAADYGGHAAARLREDNTYTFWVMQQKIWEQVAGLRDKILLVNSELPPAAVQVQEDTVYTSASGHAQKTLPLDVYVNFRNLRPMGRLAELTLAQTDTSNSPVITWTIRQADVFDDLVAAVGLVNAAVYDPQAIVWEAWSEEAVDDRMVYGKSNVIPSPLLFGDSFPGTRTFYAYPAAGLQRNQKYYFWIANKDWDGITHSRAANYYAYITFETF
;
A
#
# COMPACT_ATOMS: atom_id res chain seq x y z
N MET A 1 12.29 -16.85 87.00
CA MET A 1 12.85 -16.55 85.66
C MET A 1 11.72 -16.58 84.65
N MET A 2 11.29 -15.39 84.24
CA MET A 2 10.08 -15.15 83.44
C MET A 2 10.34 -15.29 81.94
N LYS A 3 9.35 -15.86 81.25
CA LYS A 3 9.25 -16.05 79.79
C LYS A 3 9.44 -14.72 79.05
N LYS A 4 10.39 -14.67 78.11
CA LYS A 4 10.50 -13.59 77.13
C LYS A 4 9.67 -13.90 75.89
N SER A 5 9.01 -12.85 75.43
CA SER A 5 7.90 -12.73 74.52
C SER A 5 8.27 -12.77 73.05
N ASN A 6 7.34 -13.31 72.26
CA ASN A 6 7.22 -13.20 70.81
C ASN A 6 7.29 -11.74 70.34
N LEU A 7 8.25 -11.41 69.48
CA LEU A 7 8.21 -10.17 68.68
C LEU A 7 9.06 -10.30 67.40
N PHE A 8 8.93 -11.41 66.68
CA PHE A 8 9.63 -11.65 65.41
C PHE A 8 8.80 -12.34 64.32
N PRO A 9 7.51 -11.99 64.12
CA PRO A 9 6.93 -12.24 62.79
C PRO A 9 6.12 -11.06 62.20
N LEU A 10 6.31 -9.81 62.65
CA LEU A 10 5.54 -8.67 62.11
C LEU A 10 6.26 -7.81 61.05
N ILE A 11 7.59 -7.88 60.93
CA ILE A 11 8.33 -7.05 59.96
C ILE A 11 8.61 -7.81 58.65
N ALA A 12 8.65 -9.14 58.68
CA ALA A 12 8.82 -9.95 57.46
C ALA A 12 7.54 -10.05 56.60
N LEU A 13 6.36 -9.79 57.17
CA LEU A 13 5.08 -9.90 56.46
C LEU A 13 4.73 -8.61 55.68
N ALA A 14 5.24 -7.45 56.11
CA ALA A 14 4.99 -6.17 55.43
C ALA A 14 5.87 -5.96 54.18
N GLY A 15 7.03 -6.64 54.09
CA GLY A 15 7.92 -6.57 52.93
C GLY A 15 7.50 -7.45 51.74
N ILE A 16 6.72 -8.51 51.99
CA ILE A 16 6.24 -9.42 50.93
C ILE A 16 4.98 -8.86 50.24
N ILE A 17 4.16 -8.08 50.97
CA ILE A 17 2.93 -7.49 50.41
C ILE A 17 3.23 -6.30 49.47
N LEU A 18 4.37 -5.61 49.62
CA LEU A 18 4.74 -4.50 48.73
C LEU A 18 5.41 -4.96 47.42
N VAL A 19 5.93 -6.19 47.35
CA VAL A 19 6.50 -6.76 46.12
C VAL A 19 5.42 -7.46 45.27
N CYS A 20 4.36 -8.00 45.87
CA CYS A 20 3.23 -8.60 45.12
C CYS A 20 2.27 -7.57 44.48
N CYS A 21 2.41 -6.27 44.78
CA CYS A 21 1.57 -5.21 44.20
C CYS A 21 2.21 -4.48 43.00
N LEU A 22 3.40 -4.90 42.55
CA LEU A 22 4.07 -4.33 41.37
C LEU A 22 3.96 -5.20 40.10
N ASP A 23 3.31 -6.37 40.16
CA ASP A 23 3.04 -7.23 39.00
C ASP A 23 1.62 -7.06 38.42
N PHE A 24 0.87 -6.02 38.84
CA PHE A 24 -0.46 -5.70 38.33
C PHE A 24 -0.46 -4.45 37.42
N SER A 25 0.40 -4.45 36.41
CA SER A 25 0.29 -3.51 35.29
C SER A 25 0.59 -4.22 33.97
N CYS A 26 -0.38 -4.18 33.06
CA CYS A 26 -0.50 -4.85 31.75
C CYS A 26 -1.11 -6.27 31.75
N THR A 27 -2.35 -6.39 32.23
CA THR A 27 -3.30 -7.32 31.61
C THR A 27 -3.66 -6.77 30.23
N SER A 28 -3.18 -7.42 29.16
CA SER A 28 -3.79 -7.27 27.85
C SER A 28 -5.26 -7.67 27.96
N ASP A 29 -6.15 -6.87 27.37
CA ASP A 29 -7.52 -7.27 27.06
C ASP A 29 -7.46 -8.39 26.00
N ASP A 30 -7.07 -9.60 26.43
CA ASP A 30 -7.17 -10.85 25.67
C ASP A 30 -8.44 -11.60 26.13
N ASP A 31 -9.58 -10.91 26.09
CA ASP A 31 -10.87 -11.60 26.07
C ASP A 31 -10.94 -12.37 24.74
N LEU A 32 -10.55 -13.64 24.80
CA LEU A 32 -10.77 -14.61 23.74
C LEU A 32 -12.28 -14.70 23.48
N LEU A 33 -12.74 -14.01 22.43
CA LEU A 33 -14.01 -14.33 21.79
C LEU A 33 -14.05 -15.84 21.59
N ALA A 34 -15.11 -16.49 22.08
CA ALA A 34 -15.28 -17.93 22.02
C ALA A 34 -14.92 -18.47 20.62
N PRO A 35 -14.17 -19.58 20.52
CA PRO A 35 -13.78 -20.11 19.23
C PRO A 35 -15.03 -20.46 18.42
N TYR A 36 -15.18 -19.84 17.25
CA TYR A 36 -16.20 -20.24 16.28
C TYR A 36 -16.04 -21.73 15.98
N ALA A 37 -17.17 -22.44 15.90
CA ALA A 37 -17.19 -23.88 15.70
C ALA A 37 -16.59 -24.27 14.34
N GLY A 38 -15.48 -25.04 14.39
CA GLY A 38 -14.84 -25.66 13.23
C GLY A 38 -13.81 -24.78 12.51
N PRO A 39 -12.78 -25.36 11.86
CA PRO A 39 -11.89 -24.60 11.01
C PRO A 39 -12.71 -23.99 9.87
N SER A 40 -12.79 -22.67 9.83
CA SER A 40 -13.42 -21.95 8.72
C SER A 40 -12.56 -22.13 7.47
N ASP A 41 -13.23 -22.42 6.35
CA ASP A 41 -12.58 -22.58 5.05
C ASP A 41 -11.72 -21.34 4.71
N MET A 42 -10.55 -21.58 4.13
CA MET A 42 -9.73 -20.52 3.54
C MET A 42 -10.42 -20.03 2.26
N SER A 43 -11.16 -18.94 2.35
CA SER A 43 -12.04 -18.48 1.27
C SER A 43 -11.38 -17.50 0.31
N SER A 44 -10.48 -16.64 0.79
CA SER A 44 -9.84 -15.61 -0.04
C SER A 44 -8.61 -14.96 0.58
N ILE A 45 -7.77 -14.36 -0.27
CA ILE A 45 -6.66 -13.48 0.11
C ILE A 45 -6.96 -12.06 -0.38
N LYS A 46 -6.71 -11.06 0.48
CA LYS A 46 -6.70 -9.63 0.14
C LYS A 46 -5.28 -9.09 0.28
N ILE A 47 -4.85 -8.36 -0.74
CA ILE A 47 -3.52 -7.75 -0.85
C ILE A 47 -3.72 -6.25 -0.91
N GLU A 48 -2.99 -5.51 -0.08
CA GLU A 48 -2.92 -4.04 -0.14
C GLU A 48 -2.44 -3.60 -1.53
N GLU A 49 -3.20 -2.74 -2.18
CA GLU A 49 -2.87 -2.21 -3.51
C GLU A 49 -1.89 -1.03 -3.41
N GLY A 50 -1.15 -0.75 -4.48
CA GLY A 50 -0.29 0.44 -4.55
C GLY A 50 0.92 0.43 -3.60
N SER A 51 1.42 -0.74 -3.20
CA SER A 51 2.58 -0.87 -2.31
C SER A 51 3.55 -1.94 -2.80
N TYR A 52 4.85 -1.64 -2.73
CA TYR A 52 5.92 -2.63 -2.95
C TYR A 52 6.11 -3.58 -1.75
N SER A 53 5.51 -3.25 -0.61
CA SER A 53 5.54 -4.07 0.60
C SER A 53 4.11 -4.24 1.11
N PRO A 54 3.21 -4.85 0.33
CA PRO A 54 1.79 -4.86 0.64
C PRO A 54 1.49 -5.68 1.89
N LYS A 55 0.48 -5.25 2.65
CA LYS A 55 -0.14 -6.08 3.68
C LYS A 55 -0.98 -7.19 3.04
N VAL A 56 -0.71 -8.41 3.46
CA VAL A 56 -1.45 -9.62 3.07
C VAL A 56 -2.41 -9.99 4.19
N THR A 57 -3.68 -10.12 3.85
CA THR A 57 -4.74 -10.60 4.75
C THR A 57 -5.48 -11.75 4.08
N TRP A 58 -6.08 -12.64 4.86
CA TRP A 58 -6.90 -13.72 4.32
C TRP A 58 -8.15 -13.89 5.16
N VAL A 59 -9.18 -14.47 4.54
CA VAL A 59 -10.46 -14.73 5.16
C VAL A 59 -10.61 -16.23 5.35
N GLY A 60 -10.71 -16.66 6.61
CA GLY A 60 -10.80 -18.07 6.99
C GLY A 60 -10.07 -18.33 8.31
N GLY A 61 -9.85 -19.61 8.61
CA GLY A 61 -9.13 -20.03 9.82
C GLY A 61 -7.67 -19.54 9.85
N PHE A 62 -7.02 -19.72 11.00
CA PHE A 62 -5.61 -19.36 11.13
C PHE A 62 -4.74 -20.21 10.17
N ALA A 63 -3.70 -19.58 9.60
CA ALA A 63 -2.77 -20.24 8.69
C ALA A 63 -1.51 -20.66 9.44
N CYS A 64 -0.78 -21.63 8.88
CA CYS A 64 0.57 -21.97 9.34
C CYS A 64 1.64 -21.41 8.40
N VAL A 65 1.31 -21.14 7.14
CA VAL A 65 2.28 -20.70 6.13
C VAL A 65 1.66 -19.65 5.22
N LEU A 66 2.48 -18.67 4.85
CA LEU A 66 2.23 -17.68 3.81
C LEU A 66 3.41 -17.72 2.85
N GLY A 67 3.15 -18.01 1.57
CA GLY A 67 4.14 -17.95 0.52
C GLY A 67 3.81 -16.89 -0.53
N VAL A 68 4.86 -16.38 -1.16
CA VAL A 68 4.77 -15.45 -2.29
C VAL A 68 5.77 -15.88 -3.35
N ASN A 69 5.27 -16.19 -4.55
CA ASN A 69 6.07 -16.52 -5.71
C ASN A 69 6.08 -15.36 -6.70
N ARG A 70 7.22 -15.10 -7.33
CA ARG A 70 7.28 -14.29 -8.56
C ARG A 70 6.90 -15.18 -9.74
N GLY A 71 5.75 -14.93 -10.33
CA GLY A 71 5.18 -15.72 -11.41
C GLY A 71 3.67 -15.88 -11.24
N ALA A 72 3.09 -16.76 -12.06
CA ALA A 72 1.65 -17.02 -12.07
C ALA A 72 1.20 -18.17 -11.14
N ASN A 73 2.16 -18.87 -10.52
CA ASN A 73 1.93 -20.13 -9.83
C ASN A 73 2.47 -20.11 -8.40
N ALA A 74 1.75 -20.76 -7.49
CA ALA A 74 2.26 -21.14 -6.18
C ALA A 74 3.13 -22.39 -6.33
N ILE A 75 4.42 -22.31 -5.99
CA ILE A 75 5.40 -23.40 -6.16
C ILE A 75 6.42 -23.33 -5.02
N LEU A 76 6.87 -24.48 -4.53
CA LEU A 76 8.02 -24.58 -3.63
C LEU A 76 9.32 -24.73 -4.43
N ASP A 77 9.84 -23.60 -4.93
CA ASP A 77 11.03 -23.53 -5.78
C ASP A 77 11.78 -22.18 -5.68
N SER A 78 12.71 -21.95 -6.61
CA SER A 78 13.49 -20.72 -6.72
C SER A 78 12.69 -19.43 -7.03
N SER A 79 11.42 -19.54 -7.41
CA SER A 79 10.57 -18.36 -7.65
C SER A 79 10.01 -17.75 -6.35
N LEU A 80 10.16 -18.44 -5.21
CA LEU A 80 9.76 -17.93 -3.89
C LEU A 80 10.54 -16.67 -3.53
N VAL A 81 9.79 -15.59 -3.27
CA VAL A 81 10.31 -14.30 -2.78
C VAL A 81 9.96 -14.02 -1.32
N MET A 82 9.14 -14.88 -0.71
CA MET A 82 8.81 -14.91 0.72
C MET A 82 8.16 -16.25 1.04
N LEU A 83 8.54 -16.89 2.16
CA LEU A 83 7.84 -18.06 2.67
C LEU A 83 7.91 -18.07 4.20
N VAL A 84 6.87 -17.53 4.83
CA VAL A 84 6.80 -17.41 6.28
C VAL A 84 6.02 -18.58 6.85
N TYR A 85 6.60 -19.28 7.82
CA TYR A 85 6.02 -20.43 8.49
C TYR A 85 5.93 -20.21 10.01
N ARG A 86 4.82 -20.66 10.59
CA ARG A 86 4.60 -20.75 12.03
C ARG A 86 3.68 -21.94 12.33
N GLU A 87 4.17 -22.83 13.19
CA GLU A 87 3.47 -24.08 13.52
C GLU A 87 2.08 -23.84 14.15
N ASN A 88 1.28 -24.91 14.16
CA ASN A 88 0.00 -24.98 14.87
C ASN A 88 -1.04 -23.95 14.40
N ASN A 89 -0.97 -23.53 13.14
CA ASN A 89 -1.83 -22.48 12.60
C ASN A 89 -1.77 -21.20 13.44
N LEU A 90 -0.59 -20.72 13.81
CA LEU A 90 -0.45 -19.51 14.63
C LEU A 90 -0.01 -18.28 13.83
N LEU A 91 0.05 -18.37 12.50
CA LEU A 91 0.30 -17.21 11.66
C LEU A 91 -0.94 -16.31 11.65
N ARG A 92 -0.77 -15.06 12.11
CA ARG A 92 -1.83 -14.06 12.18
C ARG A 92 -1.70 -13.08 11.02
N TYR A 93 -2.83 -12.62 10.49
CA TYR A 93 -2.89 -11.51 9.53
C TYR A 93 -3.19 -10.19 10.26
N PRO A 94 -2.86 -9.02 9.66
CA PRO A 94 -2.11 -8.84 8.41
C PRO A 94 -0.64 -9.21 8.54
N VAL A 95 -0.05 -9.73 7.46
CA VAL A 95 1.41 -9.90 7.32
C VAL A 95 1.91 -8.93 6.26
N SER A 96 2.82 -8.03 6.63
CA SER A 96 3.48 -7.15 5.67
C SER A 96 4.51 -7.94 4.86
N PHE A 97 4.50 -7.79 3.54
CA PHE A 97 5.52 -8.41 2.68
C PHE A 97 6.93 -7.96 3.08
N GLY A 98 7.89 -8.90 3.04
CA GLY A 98 9.29 -8.65 3.40
C GLY A 98 9.55 -8.58 4.92
N GLN A 99 8.54 -8.85 5.75
CA GLN A 99 8.67 -8.93 7.21
C GLN A 99 8.32 -10.32 7.72
N THR A 100 9.11 -10.82 8.67
CA THR A 100 8.81 -12.05 9.40
C THR A 100 8.05 -11.69 10.69
N PRO A 101 6.78 -12.09 10.83
CA PRO A 101 6.00 -11.86 12.05
C PRO A 101 6.62 -12.52 13.28
N SER A 102 6.32 -11.97 14.47
CA SER A 102 6.81 -12.52 15.73
C SER A 102 6.41 -13.99 15.91
N GLY A 103 7.39 -14.83 16.25
CA GLY A 103 7.22 -16.28 16.44
C GLY A 103 7.10 -17.08 15.14
N ALA A 104 7.22 -16.45 13.97
CA ALA A 104 7.32 -17.12 12.68
C ALA A 104 8.78 -17.17 12.19
N GLN A 105 9.04 -17.95 11.16
CA GLN A 105 10.34 -18.09 10.51
C GLN A 105 10.16 -17.87 9.00
N ASP A 106 11.12 -17.22 8.34
CA ASP A 106 11.19 -17.23 6.88
C ASP A 106 12.01 -18.44 6.44
N ILE A 107 11.36 -19.37 5.76
CA ILE A 107 11.93 -20.64 5.31
C ILE A 107 12.07 -20.70 3.78
N ALA A 108 12.00 -19.56 3.07
CA ALA A 108 12.08 -19.53 1.61
C ALA A 108 13.37 -20.17 1.07
N ALA A 109 14.50 -19.91 1.73
CA ALA A 109 15.81 -20.43 1.34
C ALA A 109 15.88 -21.97 1.39
N ASP A 110 15.12 -22.61 2.28
CA ASP A 110 15.09 -24.07 2.40
C ASP A 110 14.54 -24.71 1.11
N TYR A 111 13.72 -23.97 0.35
CA TYR A 111 13.10 -24.39 -0.91
C TYR A 111 13.80 -23.79 -2.15
N GLY A 112 14.98 -23.20 -1.98
CA GLY A 112 15.73 -22.57 -3.06
C GLY A 112 15.27 -21.14 -3.41
N GLY A 113 14.30 -20.61 -2.66
CA GLY A 113 13.82 -19.24 -2.81
C GLY A 113 14.82 -18.18 -2.35
N HIS A 114 14.56 -16.94 -2.77
CA HIS A 114 15.36 -15.78 -2.41
C HIS A 114 14.44 -14.68 -1.85
N ALA A 115 14.40 -14.60 -0.52
CA ALA A 115 13.59 -13.61 0.18
C ALA A 115 13.89 -12.19 -0.33
N ALA A 116 12.84 -11.45 -0.67
CA ALA A 116 12.93 -10.08 -1.13
C ALA A 116 12.38 -9.13 -0.07
N ALA A 117 13.09 -8.02 0.17
CA ALA A 117 12.62 -6.98 1.09
C ALA A 117 11.39 -6.22 0.55
N ARG A 118 11.25 -6.16 -0.79
CA ARG A 118 10.15 -5.52 -1.50
C ARG A 118 9.87 -6.22 -2.82
N LEU A 119 8.62 -6.17 -3.27
CA LEU A 119 8.20 -6.61 -4.60
C LEU A 119 8.80 -5.69 -5.67
N ARG A 120 8.77 -6.14 -6.92
CA ARG A 120 9.29 -5.41 -8.08
C ARG A 120 8.18 -5.22 -9.10
N GLU A 121 8.08 -4.03 -9.67
CA GLU A 121 7.09 -3.74 -10.71
C GLU A 121 7.27 -4.64 -11.93
N ASP A 122 6.26 -4.66 -12.79
CA ASP A 122 6.24 -5.37 -14.08
C ASP A 122 6.36 -6.89 -13.90
N ASN A 123 6.13 -7.38 -12.68
CA ASN A 123 6.07 -8.79 -12.34
C ASN A 123 4.67 -9.17 -11.91
N THR A 124 4.27 -10.39 -12.24
CA THR A 124 3.13 -11.06 -11.62
C THR A 124 3.59 -11.78 -10.36
N TYR A 125 2.76 -11.75 -9.32
CA TYR A 125 2.99 -12.47 -8.07
C TYR A 125 1.80 -13.34 -7.72
N THR A 126 2.09 -14.53 -7.20
CA THR A 126 1.11 -15.43 -6.60
C THR A 126 1.32 -15.48 -5.10
N PHE A 127 0.34 -14.98 -4.36
CA PHE A 127 0.26 -15.06 -2.91
C PHE A 127 -0.57 -16.27 -2.53
N TRP A 128 -0.13 -17.04 -1.54
CA TRP A 128 -0.86 -18.23 -1.11
C TRP A 128 -0.67 -18.49 0.38
N VAL A 129 -1.69 -19.08 1.01
CA VAL A 129 -1.69 -19.40 2.45
C VAL A 129 -2.22 -20.81 2.67
N MET A 130 -1.65 -21.54 3.63
CA MET A 130 -2.12 -22.90 3.95
C MET A 130 -2.24 -23.16 5.45
N GLN A 131 -3.17 -24.05 5.80
CA GLN A 131 -3.30 -24.63 7.14
C GLN A 131 -2.30 -25.78 7.31
N GLN A 132 -1.92 -26.03 8.56
CA GLN A 132 -0.93 -27.02 8.99
C GLN A 132 -1.18 -28.39 8.35
N LYS A 133 -2.42 -28.88 8.35
CA LYS A 133 -2.76 -30.20 7.81
C LYS A 133 -2.45 -30.33 6.30
N ILE A 134 -2.62 -29.26 5.53
CA ILE A 134 -2.26 -29.25 4.10
C ILE A 134 -0.74 -29.12 3.98
N TRP A 135 -0.15 -28.17 4.73
CA TRP A 135 1.29 -27.90 4.69
C TRP A 135 2.14 -29.15 4.97
N GLU A 136 1.80 -29.93 5.99
CA GLU A 136 2.52 -31.16 6.35
C GLU A 136 2.56 -32.20 5.21
N GLN A 137 1.55 -32.21 4.34
CA GLN A 137 1.50 -33.10 3.17
C GLN A 137 2.26 -32.51 1.96
N VAL A 138 2.35 -31.19 1.86
CA VAL A 138 2.89 -30.46 0.69
C VAL A 138 4.35 -30.04 0.87
N ALA A 139 4.83 -29.85 2.10
CA ALA A 139 6.18 -29.35 2.39
C ALA A 139 7.32 -30.21 1.80
N GLY A 140 7.07 -31.50 1.51
CA GLY A 140 8.04 -32.37 0.84
C GLY A 140 8.02 -32.31 -0.69
N LEU A 141 7.03 -31.66 -1.30
CA LEU A 141 6.71 -31.74 -2.72
C LEU A 141 7.25 -30.52 -3.48
N ARG A 142 8.58 -30.48 -3.65
CA ARG A 142 9.28 -29.40 -4.38
C ARG A 142 8.98 -29.42 -5.87
N ASP A 143 9.13 -28.24 -6.50
CA ASP A 143 9.04 -28.05 -7.95
C ASP A 143 7.69 -28.51 -8.56
N LYS A 144 6.62 -28.49 -7.76
CA LYS A 144 5.26 -28.79 -8.21
C LYS A 144 4.34 -27.59 -8.05
N ILE A 145 3.46 -27.40 -9.03
CA ILE A 145 2.45 -26.35 -9.02
C ILE A 145 1.39 -26.71 -7.98
N LEU A 146 1.17 -25.80 -7.03
CA LEU A 146 0.14 -25.95 -6.01
C LEU A 146 -1.14 -25.29 -6.53
N LEU A 147 -2.23 -26.04 -6.64
CA LEU A 147 -3.51 -25.53 -7.09
C LEU A 147 -4.63 -25.89 -6.12
N VAL A 148 -5.53 -24.94 -5.90
CA VAL A 148 -6.75 -25.18 -5.13
C VAL A 148 -7.75 -25.95 -6.00
N ASN A 149 -8.29 -27.05 -5.49
CA ASN A 149 -9.41 -27.79 -6.08
C ASN A 149 -10.57 -27.83 -5.07
N SER A 150 -11.69 -27.22 -5.43
CA SER A 150 -12.90 -27.13 -4.59
C SER A 150 -13.66 -28.45 -4.46
N GLU A 151 -13.39 -29.43 -5.31
CA GLU A 151 -14.04 -30.74 -5.28
C GLU A 151 -13.35 -31.71 -4.30
N LEU A 152 -12.14 -31.36 -3.83
CA LEU A 152 -11.41 -32.18 -2.88
C LEU A 152 -12.00 -32.10 -1.47
N PRO A 153 -12.18 -33.23 -0.77
CA PRO A 153 -12.61 -33.25 0.63
C PRO A 153 -11.73 -32.37 1.52
N PRO A 154 -12.25 -31.86 2.66
CA PRO A 154 -11.47 -31.03 3.56
C PRO A 154 -10.13 -31.66 3.95
N ALA A 155 -9.06 -30.86 3.95
CA ALA A 155 -7.68 -31.27 4.22
C ALA A 155 -7.07 -32.32 3.26
N ALA A 156 -7.74 -32.66 2.16
CA ALA A 156 -7.20 -33.58 1.16
C ALA A 156 -6.16 -32.92 0.25
N VAL A 157 -5.18 -33.74 -0.15
CA VAL A 157 -4.15 -33.41 -1.13
C VAL A 157 -4.07 -34.53 -2.16
N GLN A 158 -4.04 -34.19 -3.44
CA GLN A 158 -3.89 -35.12 -4.55
C GLN A 158 -2.74 -34.67 -5.44
N VAL A 159 -1.79 -35.57 -5.70
CA VAL A 159 -0.65 -35.30 -6.58
C VAL A 159 -0.92 -35.91 -7.95
N GLN A 160 -0.78 -35.12 -9.01
CA GLN A 160 -0.89 -35.56 -10.39
C GLN A 160 0.22 -34.91 -11.20
N GLU A 161 1.14 -35.73 -11.72
CA GLU A 161 2.28 -35.28 -12.53
C GLU A 161 3.09 -34.17 -11.83
N ASP A 162 3.04 -32.95 -12.37
CA ASP A 162 3.72 -31.75 -11.91
C ASP A 162 2.87 -30.89 -10.96
N THR A 163 1.65 -31.30 -10.66
CA THR A 163 0.66 -30.51 -9.94
C THR A 163 0.23 -31.19 -8.64
N VAL A 164 0.08 -30.40 -7.58
CA VAL A 164 -0.47 -30.80 -6.29
C VAL A 164 -1.79 -30.05 -6.09
N TYR A 165 -2.89 -30.78 -6.20
CA TYR A 165 -4.22 -30.27 -5.90
C TYR A 165 -4.47 -30.35 -4.39
N THR A 166 -4.90 -29.24 -3.81
CA THR A 166 -5.20 -29.13 -2.39
C THR A 166 -6.65 -28.69 -2.19
N SER A 167 -7.30 -29.16 -1.14
CA SER A 167 -8.66 -28.71 -0.80
C SER A 167 -8.72 -27.21 -0.49
N ALA A 168 -9.80 -26.57 -0.96
CA ALA A 168 -10.11 -25.17 -0.68
C ALA A 168 -10.34 -24.88 0.81
N SER A 169 -10.60 -25.90 1.65
CA SER A 169 -10.78 -25.70 3.09
C SER A 169 -9.49 -25.24 3.78
N GLY A 170 -8.33 -25.58 3.23
CA GLY A 170 -7.03 -25.41 3.88
C GLY A 170 -5.97 -24.69 3.04
N HIS A 171 -6.29 -24.26 1.83
CA HIS A 171 -5.42 -23.50 0.93
C HIS A 171 -6.22 -22.42 0.21
N ALA A 172 -5.73 -21.18 0.23
CA ALA A 172 -6.18 -20.11 -0.65
C ALA A 172 -4.99 -19.52 -1.39
N GLN A 173 -5.25 -19.01 -2.60
CA GLN A 173 -4.24 -18.34 -3.41
C GLN A 173 -4.84 -17.18 -4.22
N LYS A 174 -4.02 -16.18 -4.54
CA LYS A 174 -4.38 -15.05 -5.39
C LYS A 174 -3.17 -14.65 -6.23
N THR A 175 -3.38 -14.59 -7.54
CA THR A 175 -2.39 -14.10 -8.51
C THR A 175 -2.78 -12.72 -8.98
N LEU A 176 -1.85 -11.77 -8.95
CA LEU A 176 -2.04 -10.42 -9.49
C LEU A 176 -0.73 -9.85 -10.03
N PRO A 177 -0.76 -8.98 -11.05
CA PRO A 177 0.37 -8.12 -11.36
C PRO A 177 0.66 -7.18 -10.19
N LEU A 178 1.95 -6.88 -9.94
CA LEU A 178 2.30 -5.74 -9.11
C LEU A 178 2.09 -4.46 -9.92
N ASP A 179 1.36 -3.53 -9.30
CA ASP A 179 0.89 -2.30 -9.93
C ASP A 179 0.98 -1.17 -8.88
N VAL A 180 2.17 -0.58 -8.74
CA VAL A 180 2.52 0.46 -7.76
C VAL A 180 2.78 1.81 -8.41
N TYR A 181 3.33 1.85 -9.64
CA TYR A 181 3.56 3.11 -10.35
C TYR A 181 2.91 3.15 -11.74
N VAL A 182 2.59 4.37 -12.16
CA VAL A 182 1.92 4.64 -13.42
C VAL A 182 2.94 5.11 -14.45
N ASN A 183 2.95 4.46 -15.61
CA ASN A 183 3.80 4.88 -16.71
C ASN A 183 3.11 5.95 -17.56
N PHE A 184 3.90 6.80 -18.21
CA PHE A 184 3.39 7.87 -19.09
C PHE A 184 3.94 7.76 -20.50
N ARG A 185 3.09 8.09 -21.47
CA ARG A 185 3.47 8.25 -22.88
C ARG A 185 2.78 9.46 -23.49
N ASN A 186 3.18 9.79 -24.71
CA ASN A 186 2.54 10.84 -25.51
C ASN A 186 2.50 12.21 -24.82
N LEU A 187 3.56 12.56 -24.09
CA LEU A 187 3.68 13.85 -23.40
C LEU A 187 3.71 15.00 -24.42
N ARG A 188 2.82 15.99 -24.23
CA ARG A 188 2.73 17.16 -25.10
C ARG A 188 2.57 18.43 -24.26
N PRO A 189 3.68 19.09 -23.87
CA PRO A 189 3.63 20.39 -23.22
C PRO A 189 3.24 21.49 -24.22
N MET A 190 2.40 22.42 -23.77
CA MET A 190 1.78 23.50 -24.56
C MET A 190 1.53 24.72 -23.68
N GLY A 191 1.27 25.87 -24.32
CA GLY A 191 0.96 27.13 -23.63
C GLY A 191 2.12 28.11 -23.63
N ARG A 192 1.89 29.30 -23.06
CA ARG A 192 2.82 30.43 -23.12
C ARG A 192 3.62 30.63 -21.84
N LEU A 193 3.02 30.31 -20.69
CA LEU A 193 3.60 30.61 -19.38
C LEU A 193 4.95 29.89 -19.18
N ALA A 194 4.98 28.58 -19.42
CA ALA A 194 6.11 27.73 -19.07
C ALA A 194 6.25 26.53 -19.99
N GLU A 195 7.45 25.96 -20.01
CA GLU A 195 7.64 24.57 -20.46
C GLU A 195 7.45 23.64 -19.27
N LEU A 196 6.60 22.62 -19.45
CA LEU A 196 6.27 21.62 -18.45
C LEU A 196 7.00 20.30 -18.75
N THR A 197 7.54 19.68 -17.71
CA THR A 197 8.11 18.33 -17.78
C THR A 197 7.47 17.45 -16.71
N LEU A 198 7.13 16.22 -17.07
CA LEU A 198 6.54 15.23 -16.16
C LEU A 198 7.55 14.09 -15.96
N ALA A 199 7.85 13.78 -14.71
CA ALA A 199 8.71 12.68 -14.32
C ALA A 199 7.89 11.59 -13.62
N GLN A 200 8.19 10.34 -13.96
CA GLN A 200 7.66 9.17 -13.26
C GLN A 200 8.29 9.08 -11.88
N THR A 201 7.50 8.65 -10.90
CA THR A 201 8.05 8.18 -9.62
C THR A 201 8.12 6.66 -9.69
N ASP A 202 9.23 6.10 -9.20
CA ASP A 202 9.42 4.65 -9.08
C ASP A 202 8.75 4.08 -7.82
N THR A 203 7.99 4.91 -7.10
CA THR A 203 7.52 4.69 -5.74
C THR A 203 6.02 4.95 -5.56
N SER A 204 5.31 5.52 -6.55
CA SER A 204 3.89 5.80 -6.44
C SER A 204 3.19 6.01 -7.79
N ASN A 205 1.86 5.99 -7.79
CA ASN A 205 1.03 6.43 -8.91
C ASN A 205 0.87 7.97 -9.00
N SER A 206 1.70 8.73 -8.27
CA SER A 206 1.73 10.19 -8.30
C SER A 206 2.97 10.67 -9.06
N PRO A 207 2.80 11.38 -10.19
CA PRO A 207 3.94 11.96 -10.90
C PRO A 207 4.47 13.20 -10.21
N VAL A 208 5.71 13.53 -10.55
CA VAL A 208 6.31 14.84 -10.27
C VAL A 208 6.24 15.67 -11.55
N ILE A 209 5.68 16.86 -11.46
CA ILE A 209 5.76 17.87 -12.54
C ILE A 209 6.81 18.91 -12.17
N THR A 210 7.55 19.36 -13.17
CA THR A 210 8.42 20.52 -13.09
C THR A 210 8.08 21.50 -14.18
N TRP A 211 8.41 22.77 -13.95
CA TRP A 211 8.25 23.80 -14.97
C TRP A 211 9.40 24.78 -15.00
N THR A 212 9.57 25.41 -16.16
CA THR A 212 10.46 26.56 -16.35
C THR A 212 9.66 27.65 -17.05
N ILE A 213 9.49 28.79 -16.37
CA ILE A 213 8.77 29.94 -16.89
C ILE A 213 9.50 30.49 -18.13
N ARG A 214 8.74 30.79 -19.18
CA ARG A 214 9.24 31.23 -20.50
C ARG A 214 8.59 32.51 -21.00
N GLN A 215 7.47 32.92 -20.43
CA GLN A 215 6.80 34.14 -20.85
C GLN A 215 7.62 35.37 -20.41
N ALA A 216 7.97 36.23 -21.35
CA ALA A 216 9.00 37.26 -21.15
C ALA A 216 8.66 38.32 -20.09
N ASP A 217 7.38 38.54 -19.79
CA ASP A 217 6.89 39.49 -18.80
C ASP A 217 6.65 38.85 -17.42
N VAL A 218 6.93 37.55 -17.25
CA VAL A 218 6.79 36.82 -16.00
C VAL A 218 8.16 36.50 -15.42
N PHE A 219 8.46 37.05 -14.25
CA PHE A 219 9.75 36.89 -13.56
C PHE A 219 9.69 35.94 -12.36
N ASP A 220 8.49 35.65 -11.89
CA ASP A 220 8.22 34.75 -10.78
C ASP A 220 8.24 33.31 -11.27
N ASP A 221 8.90 32.41 -10.55
CA ASP A 221 8.97 30.97 -10.84
C ASP A 221 7.82 30.17 -10.21
N LEU A 222 7.08 30.79 -9.29
CA LEU A 222 5.89 30.25 -8.66
C LEU A 222 4.64 30.48 -9.52
N VAL A 223 3.62 29.67 -9.28
CA VAL A 223 2.31 29.77 -9.93
C VAL A 223 1.20 29.96 -8.91
N ALA A 224 0.07 30.50 -9.36
CA ALA A 224 -1.08 30.80 -8.52
C ALA A 224 -2.13 29.69 -8.50
N ALA A 225 -2.19 28.86 -9.55
CA ALA A 225 -3.13 27.75 -9.61
C ALA A 225 -2.55 26.58 -10.40
N VAL A 226 -2.95 25.37 -9.99
CA VAL A 226 -2.67 24.13 -10.69
C VAL A 226 -3.93 23.28 -10.74
N GLY A 227 -4.05 22.47 -11.79
CA GLY A 227 -5.13 21.51 -11.88
C GLY A 227 -4.84 20.36 -12.82
N LEU A 228 -5.61 19.29 -12.64
CA LEU A 228 -5.52 18.04 -13.37
C LEU A 228 -6.93 17.58 -13.71
N VAL A 229 -7.17 17.28 -14.98
CA VAL A 229 -8.42 16.67 -15.44
C VAL A 229 -8.14 15.34 -16.16
N ASN A 230 -9.05 14.38 -16.01
CA ASN A 230 -9.05 13.12 -16.76
C ASN A 230 -9.73 13.31 -18.13
N ALA A 231 -9.11 14.13 -18.97
CA ALA A 231 -9.54 14.37 -20.34
C ALA A 231 -8.34 14.83 -21.19
N ALA A 232 -8.52 14.85 -22.52
CA ALA A 232 -7.50 15.35 -23.45
C ALA A 232 -7.44 16.90 -23.52
N VAL A 233 -8.45 17.58 -22.97
CA VAL A 233 -8.60 19.03 -22.88
C VAL A 233 -9.17 19.38 -21.51
N TYR A 234 -9.09 20.64 -21.11
CA TYR A 234 -9.75 21.09 -19.88
C TYR A 234 -11.26 20.78 -19.95
N ASP A 235 -11.74 20.02 -18.97
CA ASP A 235 -13.15 19.69 -18.78
C ASP A 235 -13.47 19.80 -17.27
N PRO A 236 -14.30 20.77 -16.86
CA PRO A 236 -14.64 20.97 -15.46
C PRO A 236 -15.45 19.80 -14.86
N GLN A 237 -16.02 18.91 -15.67
CA GLN A 237 -16.70 17.71 -15.20
C GLN A 237 -15.74 16.54 -14.93
N ALA A 238 -14.48 16.65 -15.37
CA ALA A 238 -13.47 15.60 -15.28
C ALA A 238 -12.31 15.97 -14.33
N ILE A 239 -12.51 16.93 -13.43
CA ILE A 239 -11.47 17.38 -12.49
C ILE A 239 -11.08 16.25 -11.54
N VAL A 240 -9.79 15.98 -11.47
CA VAL A 240 -9.16 14.98 -10.60
C VAL A 240 -8.46 15.65 -9.43
N TRP A 241 -7.86 16.80 -9.66
CA TRP A 241 -7.20 17.59 -8.63
C TRP A 241 -7.14 19.05 -9.04
N GLU A 242 -7.36 19.96 -8.10
CA GLU A 242 -7.30 21.40 -8.36
C GLU A 242 -7.00 22.17 -7.08
N ALA A 243 -5.94 23.00 -7.12
CA ALA A 243 -5.48 23.79 -6.00
C ALA A 243 -5.08 25.20 -6.46
N TRP A 244 -5.63 26.22 -5.79
CA TRP A 244 -5.42 27.63 -6.14
C TRP A 244 -4.92 28.37 -4.92
N SER A 245 -4.13 29.43 -5.10
CA SER A 245 -3.79 30.36 -4.05
C SER A 245 -5.07 30.97 -3.45
N GLU A 246 -5.14 31.16 -2.14
CA GLU A 246 -6.25 31.81 -1.45
C GLU A 246 -5.70 32.97 -0.63
N GLU A 247 -6.33 34.14 -0.75
CA GLU A 247 -5.98 35.34 0.00
C GLU A 247 -7.26 36.06 0.44
N ALA A 248 -7.25 36.64 1.63
CA ALA A 248 -8.32 37.50 2.11
C ALA A 248 -8.03 38.96 1.72
N VAL A 249 -8.89 39.53 0.87
CA VAL A 249 -8.84 40.94 0.47
C VAL A 249 -10.17 41.59 0.82
N ASP A 250 -10.15 42.63 1.65
CA ASP A 250 -11.35 43.34 2.12
C ASP A 250 -12.44 42.38 2.66
N ASP A 251 -12.04 41.46 3.55
CA ASP A 251 -12.89 40.41 4.14
C ASP A 251 -13.54 39.44 3.15
N ARG A 252 -13.04 39.37 1.91
CA ARG A 252 -13.46 38.40 0.89
C ARG A 252 -12.30 37.52 0.47
N MET A 253 -12.57 36.21 0.37
CA MET A 253 -11.60 35.28 -0.20
C MET A 253 -11.53 35.46 -1.70
N VAL A 254 -10.32 35.70 -2.21
CA VAL A 254 -9.98 35.72 -3.64
C VAL A 254 -9.06 34.54 -3.95
N TYR A 255 -9.21 33.96 -5.14
CA TYR A 255 -8.47 32.77 -5.55
C TYR A 255 -7.61 33.03 -6.78
N GLY A 256 -6.46 32.37 -6.84
CA GLY A 256 -5.53 32.44 -7.98
C GLY A 256 -4.91 33.83 -8.19
N LYS A 257 -4.77 34.64 -7.14
CA LYS A 257 -4.22 36.01 -7.20
C LYS A 257 -2.85 36.19 -6.56
N SER A 258 -2.27 35.11 -6.02
CA SER A 258 -0.94 35.12 -5.44
C SER A 258 -0.15 33.91 -5.93
N ASN A 259 1.08 34.10 -6.42
CA ASN A 259 1.92 32.98 -6.83
C ASN A 259 2.59 32.38 -5.60
N VAL A 260 2.22 31.16 -5.26
CA VAL A 260 2.65 30.50 -4.02
C VAL A 260 2.98 29.02 -4.20
N ILE A 261 2.69 28.46 -5.37
CA ILE A 261 2.87 27.04 -5.67
C ILE A 261 4.24 26.87 -6.37
N PRO A 262 5.19 26.14 -5.77
CA PRO A 262 6.52 25.93 -6.31
C PRO A 262 6.60 24.72 -7.25
N SER A 263 7.67 24.66 -8.04
CA SER A 263 8.15 23.45 -8.73
C SER A 263 9.49 23.02 -8.11
N PRO A 264 9.82 21.72 -8.04
CA PRO A 264 9.02 20.56 -8.46
C PRO A 264 7.78 20.36 -7.58
N LEU A 265 6.75 19.77 -8.16
CA LEU A 265 5.47 19.52 -7.50
C LEU A 265 5.06 18.06 -7.66
N LEU A 266 4.85 17.36 -6.55
CA LEU A 266 4.22 16.05 -6.56
C LEU A 266 2.71 16.26 -6.61
N PHE A 267 2.01 15.50 -7.46
CA PHE A 267 0.56 15.64 -7.56
C PHE A 267 -0.12 15.33 -6.22
N GLY A 268 -1.01 16.23 -5.81
CA GLY A 268 -1.70 16.17 -4.52
C GLY A 268 -1.02 16.91 -3.37
N ASP A 269 0.17 17.49 -3.59
CA ASP A 269 0.83 18.33 -2.59
C ASP A 269 -0.08 19.51 -2.17
N SER A 270 0.05 19.89 -0.90
CA SER A 270 -0.62 21.06 -0.34
C SER A 270 0.41 22.11 0.05
N PHE A 271 0.10 23.37 -0.23
CA PHE A 271 1.00 24.50 0.01
C PHE A 271 0.35 25.55 0.89
N PRO A 272 1.09 26.20 1.80
CA PRO A 272 0.57 27.34 2.55
C PRO A 272 -0.02 28.41 1.63
N GLY A 273 -1.17 28.98 2.02
CA GLY A 273 -1.85 29.99 1.21
C GLY A 273 -2.54 29.44 -0.04
N THR A 274 -2.84 28.13 -0.08
CA THR A 274 -3.65 27.52 -1.13
C THR A 274 -4.92 26.87 -0.58
N ARG A 275 -5.93 26.78 -1.43
CA ARG A 275 -7.15 26.02 -1.22
C ARG A 275 -7.27 24.94 -2.28
N THR A 276 -7.47 23.71 -1.83
CA THR A 276 -7.78 22.56 -2.69
C THR A 276 -9.28 22.44 -2.88
N PHE A 277 -9.76 22.51 -4.12
CA PHE A 277 -11.18 22.37 -4.46
C PHE A 277 -11.56 20.92 -4.73
N TYR A 278 -10.65 20.19 -5.37
CA TYR A 278 -10.77 18.76 -5.63
C TYR A 278 -9.51 18.08 -5.12
N ALA A 279 -9.65 17.18 -4.15
CA ALA A 279 -8.51 16.47 -3.57
C ALA A 279 -7.99 15.39 -4.53
N TYR A 280 -6.68 15.29 -4.64
CA TYR A 280 -6.05 14.28 -5.47
C TYR A 280 -6.37 12.87 -4.94
N PRO A 281 -6.68 11.88 -5.81
CA PRO A 281 -7.02 10.53 -5.37
C PRO A 281 -5.86 9.88 -4.61
N ALA A 282 -6.15 9.27 -3.45
CA ALA A 282 -5.14 8.59 -2.65
C ALA A 282 -4.44 7.43 -3.40
N ALA A 283 -5.15 6.79 -4.34
CA ALA A 283 -4.60 5.72 -5.19
C ALA A 283 -3.75 6.23 -6.37
N GLY A 284 -3.63 7.55 -6.54
CA GLY A 284 -2.93 8.18 -7.65
C GLY A 284 -3.73 8.21 -8.96
N LEU A 285 -3.03 8.33 -10.08
CA LEU A 285 -3.64 8.33 -11.40
C LEU A 285 -4.12 6.94 -11.79
N GLN A 286 -5.23 6.88 -12.52
CA GLN A 286 -5.74 5.65 -13.12
C GLN A 286 -4.95 5.31 -14.39
N ARG A 287 -4.80 4.01 -14.67
CA ARG A 287 -4.19 3.52 -15.92
C ARG A 287 -5.11 3.68 -17.12
N ASN A 288 -4.50 3.68 -18.31
CA ASN A 288 -5.19 3.75 -19.60
C ASN A 288 -6.11 4.97 -19.73
N GLN A 289 -5.75 6.06 -19.06
CA GLN A 289 -6.45 7.33 -19.08
C GLN A 289 -5.64 8.38 -19.84
N LYS A 290 -6.33 9.48 -20.18
CA LYS A 290 -5.69 10.66 -20.75
C LYS A 290 -5.85 11.81 -19.78
N TYR A 291 -4.74 12.43 -19.46
CA TYR A 291 -4.72 13.52 -18.50
C TYR A 291 -4.29 14.82 -19.17
N TYR A 292 -4.83 15.90 -18.63
CA TYR A 292 -4.48 17.27 -18.94
C TYR A 292 -4.14 17.94 -17.60
N PHE A 293 -2.86 18.20 -17.38
CA PHE A 293 -2.37 18.96 -16.23
C PHE A 293 -2.08 20.39 -16.67
N TRP A 294 -2.47 21.37 -15.86
CA TRP A 294 -2.28 22.78 -16.16
C TRP A 294 -1.78 23.57 -14.96
N ILE A 295 -1.11 24.67 -15.28
CA ILE A 295 -0.65 25.69 -14.34
C ILE A 295 -1.06 27.08 -14.84
N ALA A 296 -1.31 27.98 -13.90
CA ALA A 296 -1.62 29.37 -14.19
C ALA A 296 -0.93 30.31 -13.19
N ASN A 297 -0.40 31.42 -13.70
CA ASN A 297 0.14 32.50 -12.89
C ASN A 297 -1.00 33.45 -12.45
N LYS A 298 -0.78 34.26 -11.41
CA LYS A 298 -1.75 35.20 -10.83
C LYS A 298 -2.43 36.14 -11.84
N ASP A 299 -1.75 36.45 -12.94
CA ASP A 299 -2.21 37.37 -13.99
C ASP A 299 -3.12 36.69 -15.03
N TRP A 300 -3.37 35.39 -14.89
CA TRP A 300 -4.33 34.64 -15.70
C TRP A 300 -5.77 35.15 -15.53
N ASP A 301 -6.55 35.08 -16.61
CA ASP A 301 -7.91 35.61 -16.71
C ASP A 301 -8.97 34.75 -15.99
N GLY A 302 -8.59 33.55 -15.53
CA GLY A 302 -9.49 32.62 -14.83
C GLY A 302 -10.41 31.80 -15.74
N ILE A 303 -10.33 31.98 -17.07
CA ILE A 303 -11.34 31.48 -18.01
C ILE A 303 -10.68 30.75 -19.19
N THR A 304 -9.59 31.28 -19.74
CA THR A 304 -9.04 30.80 -21.02
C THR A 304 -8.04 29.66 -20.81
N HIS A 305 -8.40 28.46 -21.30
CA HIS A 305 -7.60 27.24 -21.20
C HIS A 305 -7.13 26.78 -22.59
N SER A 306 -6.31 27.61 -23.27
CA SER A 306 -5.82 27.31 -24.62
C SER A 306 -4.31 27.49 -24.74
N ARG A 307 -3.70 26.90 -25.77
CA ARG A 307 -2.25 27.05 -26.04
C ARG A 307 -1.81 28.51 -26.28
N ALA A 308 -2.74 29.40 -26.59
CA ALA A 308 -2.48 30.81 -26.85
C ALA A 308 -2.84 31.72 -25.66
N ALA A 309 -3.40 31.16 -24.59
CA ALA A 309 -3.71 31.91 -23.38
C ALA A 309 -2.41 32.44 -22.76
N ASN A 310 -2.43 33.71 -22.36
CA ASN A 310 -1.33 34.29 -21.58
C ASN A 310 -1.39 33.77 -20.14
N TYR A 311 -0.24 33.69 -19.49
CA TYR A 311 -0.11 33.30 -18.09
C TYR A 311 -0.64 31.90 -17.78
N TYR A 312 -0.74 31.05 -18.80
CA TYR A 312 -1.24 29.69 -18.73
C TYR A 312 -0.34 28.71 -19.51
N ALA A 313 -0.14 27.52 -18.95
CA ALA A 313 0.53 26.40 -19.61
C ALA A 313 -0.10 25.07 -19.19
N TYR A 314 0.02 24.07 -20.06
CA TYR A 314 -0.53 22.74 -19.80
C TYR A 314 0.27 21.64 -20.49
N ILE A 315 0.14 20.43 -20.00
CA ILE A 315 0.71 19.23 -20.57
C ILE A 315 -0.36 18.15 -20.64
N THR A 316 -0.47 17.51 -21.80
CA THR A 316 -1.29 16.31 -21.94
C THR A 316 -0.41 15.07 -21.96
N PHE A 317 -0.87 13.99 -21.35
CA PHE A 317 -0.18 12.70 -21.33
C PHE A 317 -1.18 11.55 -21.21
N GLU A 318 -0.74 10.34 -21.54
CA GLU A 318 -1.53 9.12 -21.39
C GLU A 318 -0.85 8.19 -20.39
N THR A 319 -1.65 7.54 -19.55
CA THR A 319 -1.19 6.49 -18.62
C THR A 319 -1.31 5.11 -19.25
N PHE A 320 -0.42 4.19 -18.90
CA PHE A 320 -0.51 2.77 -19.27
C PHE A 320 0.04 1.90 -18.14
#